data_AF-H2J3P9-F1
#
_entry.id   AF-H2J3P9-F1
#
_cell.length_a   1.000
_cell.length_b   1.000
_cell.length_c   1.000
_cell.angle_alpha   90.00
_cell.angle_beta   90.00
_cell.angle_gamma   90.00
#
_symmetry.space_group_name_H-M   'P 1'
#
loop_
_entity.id
_entity.type
_entity.pdbx_description
1 polymer ?
#
loop_
_entity_poly.entity_id
_entity_poly.type
_entity_poly.pdbx_seq_one_letter_code
_entity_poly.pdbx_strand_id
1 'polypeptide(L)'
;MKKSFLILFWTLLTLTIFANFVDKIVEKIENDTQYLMALNSYNNALNNLKMEESILKNIGINEGVFTSRFYDNNNFKQLEIPLSLNMKIYGFDIIGTLKYTSDFNNNNNSYSVSISKKLFSFDDLNNIDKKILLLSTKWELKNLKNSLFINTLKNAYYYNYYSNLLNLQKEAFEIRKQLFYEAKKKYVKGIIGKIEYLTLQKNYLNEKISINNLQISINKIKEYNIPDVILIELSMPSTITEIPLNREDIRAALLEVEKNKAKLKRKFVYDLPDINMGILMNYNKNDLTNSYKTDTTIFLNFSYNIFDNNYRQNTKKSMDMDYIISLKKYKNKLNAIFTEIKNIQEKINNDELQLKSIDLEKQISEINYETAKKQYEKGYLSLNELKLEKINMLKTHFEYERIKAELLFDKLTLYNVLGYDIISIFEEELNR
;
A
#
# COMPACT_ATOMS: atom_id res chain seq x y z
N MET A 1 32.07 -24.08 30.02
CA MET A 1 31.74 -22.64 29.96
C MET A 1 32.23 -21.94 28.68
N LYS A 2 33.42 -22.21 28.13
CA LYS A 2 33.89 -21.55 26.89
C LYS A 2 33.10 -21.91 25.61
N LYS A 3 32.64 -23.16 25.45
CA LYS A 3 31.84 -23.59 24.27
C LYS A 3 30.41 -23.02 24.27
N SER A 4 29.76 -22.95 25.43
CA SER A 4 28.41 -22.38 25.55
C SER A 4 28.39 -20.86 25.35
N PHE A 5 29.43 -20.14 25.78
CA PHE A 5 29.58 -18.71 25.50
C PHE A 5 29.87 -18.43 24.02
N LEU A 6 30.62 -19.32 23.35
CA LEU A 6 30.91 -19.18 21.91
C LEU A 6 29.67 -19.44 21.05
N ILE A 7 28.83 -20.41 21.44
CA ILE A 7 27.54 -20.68 20.80
C ILE A 7 26.58 -19.50 21.04
N LEU A 8 26.48 -19.00 22.28
CA LEU A 8 25.62 -17.85 22.59
C LEU A 8 26.07 -16.59 21.85
N PHE A 9 27.37 -16.35 21.77
CA PHE A 9 27.96 -15.22 21.07
C PHE A 9 27.81 -15.35 19.55
N TRP A 10 27.92 -16.55 18.98
CA TRP A 10 27.60 -16.80 17.56
C TRP A 10 26.11 -16.62 17.27
N THR A 11 25.21 -17.14 18.11
CA THR A 11 23.76 -16.94 17.93
C THR A 11 23.36 -15.47 18.08
N LEU A 12 23.99 -14.73 19.02
CA LEU A 12 23.77 -13.29 19.18
C LEU A 12 24.36 -12.49 18.03
N LEU A 13 25.55 -12.85 17.52
CA LEU A 13 26.15 -12.21 16.33
C LEU A 13 25.29 -12.44 15.09
N THR A 14 24.83 -13.67 14.86
CA THR A 14 23.94 -13.95 13.73
C THR A 14 22.65 -13.15 13.90
N LEU A 15 22.00 -13.14 15.08
CA LEU A 15 20.82 -12.31 15.37
C LEU A 15 21.06 -10.80 15.15
N THR A 16 22.22 -10.25 15.53
CA THR A 16 22.56 -8.84 15.31
C THR A 16 22.90 -8.49 13.86
N ILE A 17 23.41 -9.44 13.06
CA ILE A 17 23.62 -9.26 11.63
C ILE A 17 22.27 -9.40 10.89
N PHE A 18 21.38 -10.29 11.36
CA PHE A 18 20.04 -10.53 10.80
C PHE A 18 19.10 -9.32 10.92
N ALA A 19 19.09 -8.60 12.05
CA ALA A 19 18.27 -7.40 12.22
C ALA A 19 18.70 -6.23 11.29
N ASN A 20 20.00 -6.14 10.99
CA ASN A 20 20.61 -4.92 10.44
C ASN A 20 20.29 -4.63 8.96
N PHE A 21 19.88 -5.62 8.15
CA PHE A 21 19.50 -5.39 6.75
C PHE A 21 18.00 -5.17 6.58
N VAL A 22 17.16 -5.91 7.32
CA VAL A 22 15.70 -5.70 7.32
C VAL A 22 15.39 -4.31 7.85
N ASP A 23 16.05 -3.89 8.95
CA ASP A 23 15.92 -2.53 9.50
C ASP A 23 16.28 -1.46 8.46
N LYS A 24 17.34 -1.65 7.66
CA LYS A 24 17.72 -0.72 6.58
C LYS A 24 16.69 -0.67 5.45
N ILE A 25 16.08 -1.82 5.11
CA ILE A 25 15.00 -1.87 4.13
C ILE A 25 13.78 -1.12 4.68
N VAL A 26 13.41 -1.37 5.93
CA VAL A 26 12.29 -0.70 6.61
C VAL A 26 12.53 0.81 6.70
N GLU A 27 13.71 1.25 7.13
CA GLU A 27 14.08 2.67 7.17
C GLU A 27 13.97 3.33 5.79
N LYS A 28 14.38 2.63 4.72
CA LYS A 28 14.23 3.12 3.35
C LYS A 28 12.76 3.23 2.93
N ILE A 29 11.91 2.30 3.34
CA ILE A 29 10.46 2.35 3.09
C ILE A 29 9.81 3.49 3.86
N GLU A 30 10.15 3.67 5.14
CA GLU A 30 9.55 4.70 6.00
C GLU A 30 9.89 6.12 5.54
N ASN A 31 11.04 6.30 4.90
CA ASN A 31 11.45 7.56 4.28
C ASN A 31 10.97 7.74 2.82
N ASP A 32 10.31 6.74 2.23
CA ASP A 32 9.81 6.83 0.86
C ASP A 32 8.62 7.80 0.77
N THR A 33 8.69 8.73 -0.19
CA THR A 33 7.67 9.76 -0.36
C THR A 33 6.28 9.21 -0.70
N GLN A 34 6.19 8.12 -1.47
CA GLN A 34 4.91 7.51 -1.80
C GLN A 34 4.32 6.81 -0.58
N TYR A 35 5.16 6.13 0.21
CA TYR A 35 4.74 5.53 1.47
C TYR A 35 4.19 6.57 2.45
N LEU A 36 4.88 7.70 2.62
CA LEU A 36 4.44 8.79 3.48
C LEU A 36 3.11 9.42 3.00
N MET A 37 2.91 9.56 1.68
CA MET A 37 1.63 10.02 1.12
C MET A 37 0.49 9.03 1.39
N ALA A 38 0.73 7.73 1.24
CA ALA A 38 -0.25 6.69 1.54
C ALA A 38 -0.58 6.64 3.03
N LEU A 39 0.43 6.77 3.90
CA LEU A 39 0.27 6.83 5.36
C LEU A 39 -0.59 8.03 5.78
N ASN A 40 -0.32 9.20 5.21
CA ASN A 40 -1.14 10.40 5.45
C ASN A 40 -2.58 10.19 4.98
N SER A 41 -2.79 9.59 3.81
CA SER A 41 -4.13 9.28 3.28
C SER A 41 -4.91 8.32 4.19
N TYR A 42 -4.26 7.28 4.70
CA TYR A 42 -4.82 6.37 5.70
C TYR A 42 -5.16 7.10 7.01
N ASN A 43 -4.25 7.90 7.55
CA ASN A 43 -4.49 8.65 8.79
C ASN A 43 -5.63 9.65 8.65
N ASN A 44 -5.74 10.33 7.51
CA ASN A 44 -6.87 11.21 7.20
C ASN A 44 -8.18 10.44 7.08
N ALA A 45 -8.19 9.27 6.45
CA ALA A 45 -9.38 8.41 6.38
C ALA A 45 -9.81 7.92 7.77
N LEU A 46 -8.85 7.53 8.62
CA LEU A 46 -9.09 7.11 10.00
C LEU A 46 -9.65 8.25 10.85
N ASN A 47 -9.05 9.44 10.78
CA ASN A 47 -9.52 10.62 11.49
C ASN A 47 -10.92 11.03 11.02
N ASN A 48 -11.18 10.99 9.71
CA ASN A 48 -12.50 11.26 9.16
C ASN A 48 -13.56 10.29 9.68
N LEU A 49 -13.25 9.00 9.81
CA LEU A 49 -14.18 8.02 10.39
C LEU A 49 -14.41 8.30 11.89
N LYS A 50 -13.34 8.55 12.66
CA LYS A 50 -13.44 8.90 14.09
C LYS A 50 -14.24 10.17 14.32
N MET A 51 -14.06 11.19 13.49
CA MET A 51 -14.86 12.42 13.53
C MET A 51 -16.32 12.13 13.20
N GLU A 52 -16.61 11.29 12.20
CA GLU A 52 -17.98 10.89 11.88
C GLU A 52 -18.69 10.15 13.02
N GLU A 53 -17.96 9.28 13.73
CA GLU A 53 -18.46 8.53 14.87
C GLU A 53 -18.53 9.36 16.17
N SER A 54 -17.88 10.53 16.20
CA SER A 54 -17.88 11.42 17.36
C SER A 54 -19.18 12.20 17.49
N ILE A 55 -19.75 12.17 18.70
CA ILE A 55 -20.93 12.97 19.09
C ILE A 55 -20.64 14.47 19.00
N LEU A 56 -19.36 14.87 19.09
CA LEU A 56 -18.93 16.27 19.11
C LEU A 56 -18.82 16.90 17.71
N LYS A 57 -18.99 16.13 16.63
CA LYS A 57 -18.71 16.55 15.24
C LYS A 57 -19.38 17.86 14.82
N ASN A 58 -20.52 18.19 15.40
CA ASN A 58 -21.34 19.31 14.96
C ASN A 58 -21.54 20.40 16.01
N ILE A 59 -20.84 20.35 17.16
CA ILE A 59 -20.92 21.41 18.17
C ILE A 59 -20.16 22.64 17.66
N GLY A 60 -20.90 23.53 17.02
CA GLY A 60 -20.43 24.86 16.63
C GLY A 60 -21.19 25.94 17.38
N ILE A 61 -20.51 27.02 17.73
CA ILE A 61 -21.15 28.28 18.09
C ILE A 61 -21.26 29.08 16.79
N ASN A 62 -22.45 29.22 16.20
CA ASN A 62 -22.56 30.11 15.03
C ASN A 62 -22.50 31.58 15.48
N GLU A 63 -21.95 32.41 14.59
CA GLU A 63 -21.75 33.84 14.78
C GLU A 63 -22.97 34.52 15.40
N GLY A 64 -22.77 35.12 16.58
CA GLY A 64 -23.72 36.02 17.18
C GLY A 64 -23.49 37.43 16.66
N VAL A 65 -24.45 38.01 15.95
CA VAL A 65 -24.39 39.45 15.64
C VAL A 65 -24.73 40.20 16.92
N PHE A 66 -23.70 40.74 17.57
CA PHE A 66 -23.85 41.65 18.69
C PHE A 66 -24.42 42.97 18.16
N THR A 67 -25.73 43.15 18.32
CA THR A 67 -26.33 44.46 18.02
C THR A 67 -26.34 45.28 19.30
N SER A 68 -25.71 46.46 19.23
CA SER A 68 -25.90 47.54 20.19
C SER A 68 -26.46 48.72 19.44
N ARG A 69 -27.62 49.21 19.87
CA ARG A 69 -28.23 50.42 19.31
C ARG A 69 -28.18 51.53 20.36
N PHE A 70 -27.57 52.65 19.97
CA PHE A 70 -27.53 53.88 20.74
C PHE A 70 -28.29 54.94 19.94
N TYR A 71 -29.39 55.45 20.50
CA TYR A 71 -30.08 56.63 19.97
C TYR A 71 -29.84 57.80 20.92
N ASP A 72 -29.45 58.94 20.37
CA ASP A 72 -29.07 60.11 21.17
C ASP A 72 -30.30 60.77 21.83
N ASN A 73 -30.06 61.28 23.04
CA ASN A 73 -30.98 61.88 24.00
C ASN A 73 -31.94 60.92 24.75
N ASN A 74 -31.39 60.38 25.86
CA ASN A 74 -32.02 59.68 26.98
C ASN A 74 -32.49 58.23 26.76
N ASN A 75 -31.46 57.38 26.71
CA ASN A 75 -31.36 56.04 27.34
C ASN A 75 -32.22 54.91 26.76
N PHE A 76 -31.83 54.44 25.57
CA PHE A 76 -32.09 53.06 25.15
C PHE A 76 -30.76 52.35 24.90
N LYS A 77 -30.49 51.26 25.64
CA LYS A 77 -29.34 50.36 25.44
C LYS A 77 -29.90 48.97 25.32
N GLN A 78 -29.98 48.45 24.09
CA GLN A 78 -30.34 47.05 23.84
C GLN A 78 -29.06 46.30 23.48
N LEU A 79 -28.71 45.28 24.27
CA LEU A 79 -27.64 44.32 23.97
C LEU A 79 -28.27 42.98 23.61
N GLU A 80 -28.10 42.54 22.35
CA GLU A 80 -28.48 41.20 21.91
C GLU A 80 -27.26 40.31 21.73
N ILE A 81 -27.23 39.16 22.42
CA ILE A 81 -26.20 38.12 22.25
C ILE A 81 -26.91 36.83 21.81
N PRO A 82 -26.92 36.50 20.51
CA PRO A 82 -27.38 35.22 20.02
C PRO A 82 -26.23 34.21 20.05
N LEU A 83 -26.39 33.15 20.84
CA LEU A 83 -25.55 31.96 20.79
C LEU A 83 -26.40 30.84 20.20
N SER A 84 -25.85 30.07 19.26
CA SER A 84 -26.50 28.86 18.77
C SER A 84 -25.55 27.69 18.80
N LEU A 85 -26.03 26.56 19.29
CA LEU A 85 -25.35 25.28 19.31
C LEU A 85 -26.13 24.36 18.39
N ASN A 86 -25.47 23.79 17.40
CA ASN A 86 -26.01 22.70 16.60
C ASN A 86 -25.35 21.40 17.05
N MET A 87 -26.03 20.26 16.92
CA MET A 87 -25.43 18.93 17.06
C MET A 87 -26.28 17.91 16.31
N LYS A 88 -25.65 16.84 15.81
CA LYS A 88 -26.38 15.74 15.15
C LYS A 88 -26.07 14.43 15.86
N ILE A 89 -27.09 13.77 16.41
CA ILE A 89 -26.94 12.54 17.20
C ILE A 89 -27.90 11.47 16.66
N TYR A 90 -27.40 10.33 16.20
CA TYR A 90 -28.21 9.23 15.65
C TYR A 90 -29.28 9.66 14.61
N GLY A 91 -28.92 10.65 13.77
CA GLY A 91 -29.80 11.23 12.75
C GLY A 91 -30.83 12.24 13.26
N PHE A 92 -30.77 12.64 14.54
CA PHE A 92 -31.51 13.77 15.08
C PHE A 92 -30.64 15.03 15.02
N ASP A 93 -31.18 16.10 14.45
CA ASP A 93 -30.62 17.45 14.48
C ASP A 93 -31.13 18.15 15.75
N ILE A 94 -30.22 18.51 16.65
CA ILE A 94 -30.52 19.21 17.89
C ILE A 94 -29.91 20.60 17.79
N ILE A 95 -30.75 21.63 17.87
CA ILE A 95 -30.35 23.03 17.77
C ILE A 95 -30.77 23.72 19.06
N GLY A 96 -29.80 24.13 19.86
CA GLY A 96 -30.01 25.01 21.00
C GLY A 96 -29.71 26.45 20.61
N THR A 97 -30.57 27.40 20.96
CA THR A 97 -30.25 28.82 20.86
C THR A 97 -30.44 29.48 22.21
N LEU A 98 -29.56 30.43 22.52
CA LEU A 98 -29.65 31.31 23.67
C LEU A 98 -29.62 32.73 23.13
N LYS A 99 -30.66 33.50 23.42
CA LYS A 99 -30.73 34.92 23.13
C LYS A 99 -30.82 35.67 24.45
N TYR A 100 -29.76 36.41 24.76
CA TYR A 100 -29.78 37.39 25.83
C TYR A 100 -30.21 38.73 25.25
N THR A 101 -31.18 39.39 25.86
CA THR A 101 -31.57 40.77 25.53
C THR A 101 -31.68 41.57 26.82
N SER A 102 -30.97 42.69 26.91
CA SER A 102 -31.01 43.58 28.08
C SER A 102 -31.42 44.97 27.65
N ASP A 103 -32.47 45.49 28.29
CA ASP A 103 -32.95 46.87 28.22
C ASP A 103 -32.95 47.48 29.64
N PHE A 104 -33.00 48.82 29.76
CA PHE A 104 -32.79 49.57 31.02
C PHE A 104 -33.65 49.10 32.21
N ASN A 105 -34.85 48.57 31.93
CA ASN A 105 -35.80 48.10 32.95
C ASN A 105 -36.01 46.58 32.94
N ASN A 106 -35.39 45.84 32.02
CA ASN A 106 -35.72 44.43 31.84
C ASN A 106 -34.56 43.62 31.24
N ASN A 107 -34.15 42.57 31.94
CA ASN A 107 -33.29 41.54 31.37
C ASN A 107 -34.18 40.36 30.96
N ASN A 108 -34.10 40.03 29.68
CA ASN A 108 -34.83 38.93 29.05
C ASN A 108 -33.82 37.91 28.51
N ASN A 109 -33.85 36.72 29.08
CA ASN A 109 -33.12 35.59 28.56
C ASN A 109 -34.13 34.66 27.91
N SER A 110 -33.95 34.36 26.63
CA SER A 110 -34.68 33.30 25.96
C SER A 110 -33.75 32.17 25.55
N TYR A 111 -34.22 30.95 25.75
CA TYR A 111 -33.53 29.74 25.31
C TYR A 111 -34.50 28.96 24.45
N SER A 112 -34.04 28.45 23.30
CA SER A 112 -34.80 27.46 22.55
C SER A 112 -33.98 26.21 22.34
N VAL A 113 -34.63 25.05 22.39
CA VAL A 113 -34.04 23.78 22.01
C VAL A 113 -34.98 23.11 21.03
N SER A 114 -34.51 22.89 19.81
CA SER A 114 -35.19 22.13 18.78
C SER A 114 -34.52 20.78 18.62
N ILE A 115 -35.28 19.70 18.67
CA ILE A 115 -34.83 18.35 18.31
C ILE A 115 -35.68 17.93 17.13
N SER A 116 -35.05 17.70 15.98
CA SER A 116 -35.77 17.33 14.76
C SER A 116 -35.10 16.19 14.03
N LYS A 117 -35.86 15.47 13.22
CA LYS A 117 -35.37 14.35 12.42
C LYS A 117 -36.21 14.19 11.17
N LYS A 118 -35.51 14.03 10.05
CA LYS A 118 -36.12 13.53 8.81
C LYS A 118 -36.48 12.06 9.00
N LEU A 119 -37.75 11.72 8.81
CA LEU A 119 -38.25 10.35 9.01
C LEU A 119 -37.63 9.36 8.01
N PHE A 120 -37.47 9.78 6.76
CA PHE A 120 -36.85 9.00 5.70
C PHE A 120 -35.51 9.63 5.31
N SER A 121 -34.44 9.28 6.01
CA SER A 121 -33.08 9.70 5.67
C SER A 121 -32.17 8.52 5.36
N PHE A 122 -31.07 8.82 4.67
CA PHE A 122 -30.00 7.88 4.36
C PHE A 122 -28.78 8.10 5.27
N ASP A 123 -28.97 8.79 6.40
CA ASP A 123 -27.86 9.19 7.29
C ASP A 123 -27.09 7.98 7.85
N ASP A 124 -27.77 6.84 8.00
CA ASP A 124 -27.17 5.57 8.42
C ASP A 124 -26.15 5.02 7.41
N LEU A 125 -26.20 5.47 6.16
CA LEU A 125 -25.26 5.08 5.11
C LEU A 125 -24.03 5.99 5.02
N ASN A 126 -24.03 7.16 5.68
CA ASN A 126 -22.91 8.12 5.61
C ASN A 126 -21.62 7.54 6.20
N ASN A 127 -21.73 6.74 7.27
CA ASN A 127 -20.58 6.07 7.88
C ASN A 127 -19.98 5.01 6.96
N ILE A 128 -20.78 4.42 6.05
CA ILE A 128 -20.31 3.38 5.14
C ILE A 128 -19.30 3.97 4.15
N ASP A 129 -19.48 5.20 3.67
CA ASP A 129 -18.51 5.85 2.78
C ASP A 129 -17.15 6.07 3.44
N LYS A 130 -17.15 6.50 4.70
CA LYS A 130 -15.92 6.66 5.48
C LYS A 130 -15.24 5.31 5.74
N LYS A 131 -16.01 4.25 6.00
CA LYS A 131 -15.50 2.87 6.15
C LYS A 131 -14.91 2.32 4.85
N ILE A 132 -15.58 2.54 3.71
CA ILE A 132 -15.06 2.18 2.38
C ILE A 132 -13.72 2.87 2.15
N LEU A 133 -13.64 4.19 2.38
CA LEU A 133 -12.40 4.95 2.22
C LEU A 133 -11.28 4.44 3.13
N LEU A 134 -11.58 4.16 4.41
CA LEU A 134 -10.60 3.61 5.35
C LEU A 134 -10.05 2.26 4.88
N LEU A 135 -10.92 1.36 4.42
CA LEU A 135 -10.49 0.04 3.93
C LEU A 135 -9.65 0.14 2.66
N SER A 136 -10.03 0.99 1.71
CA SER A 136 -9.27 1.22 0.48
C SER A 136 -7.88 1.79 0.78
N THR A 137 -7.79 2.85 1.59
CA THR A 137 -6.50 3.46 1.97
C THR A 137 -5.64 2.55 2.83
N LYS A 138 -6.24 1.71 3.68
CA LYS A 138 -5.53 0.68 4.44
C LYS A 138 -4.87 -0.36 3.53
N TRP A 139 -5.61 -0.83 2.51
CA TRP A 139 -5.04 -1.74 1.52
C TRP A 139 -3.93 -1.07 0.71
N GLU A 140 -4.14 0.16 0.23
CA GLU A 140 -3.14 0.90 -0.54
C GLU A 140 -1.83 1.05 0.24
N LEU A 141 -1.91 1.45 1.51
CA LEU A 141 -0.76 1.55 2.40
C LEU A 141 -0.02 0.20 2.52
N LYS A 142 -0.76 -0.88 2.80
CA LYS A 142 -0.20 -2.23 2.96
C LYS A 142 0.45 -2.75 1.67
N ASN A 143 -0.25 -2.65 0.55
CA ASN A 143 0.24 -3.09 -0.75
C ASN A 143 1.47 -2.29 -1.19
N LEU A 144 1.50 -0.98 -0.92
CA LEU A 144 2.65 -0.14 -1.21
C LEU A 144 3.85 -0.50 -0.34
N LYS A 145 3.65 -0.67 0.98
CA LYS A 145 4.68 -1.14 1.92
C LYS A 145 5.30 -2.45 1.44
N ASN A 146 4.47 -3.44 1.12
CA ASN A 146 4.88 -4.74 0.58
C ASN A 146 5.65 -4.61 -0.74
N SER A 147 5.16 -3.79 -1.68
CA SER A 147 5.78 -3.61 -2.99
C SER A 147 7.16 -2.95 -2.88
N LEU A 148 7.28 -1.93 -2.03
CA LEU A 148 8.56 -1.26 -1.76
C LEU A 148 9.55 -2.22 -1.08
N PHE A 149 9.07 -3.07 -0.15
CA PHE A 149 9.89 -4.10 0.48
C PHE A 149 10.44 -5.10 -0.56
N ILE A 150 9.57 -5.70 -1.37
CA ILE A 150 9.98 -6.66 -2.41
C ILE A 150 10.98 -6.00 -3.36
N ASN A 151 10.69 -4.79 -3.85
CA ASN A 151 11.56 -4.09 -4.80
C ASN A 151 12.93 -3.74 -4.19
N THR A 152 12.95 -3.29 -2.94
CA THR A 152 14.19 -2.94 -2.25
C THR A 152 15.05 -4.18 -2.01
N LEU A 153 14.44 -5.27 -1.52
CA LEU A 153 15.11 -6.56 -1.32
C LEU A 153 15.67 -7.09 -2.65
N LYS A 154 14.87 -7.03 -3.72
CA LYS A 154 15.25 -7.44 -5.07
C LYS A 154 16.45 -6.65 -5.59
N ASN A 155 16.39 -5.33 -5.52
CA ASN A 155 17.49 -4.48 -5.99
C ASN A 155 18.76 -4.66 -5.16
N ALA A 156 18.63 -4.86 -3.85
CA ALA A 156 19.76 -5.12 -2.97
C ALA A 156 20.43 -6.46 -3.31
N TYR A 157 19.64 -7.51 -3.54
CA TYR A 157 20.16 -8.79 -4.01
C TYR A 157 20.89 -8.65 -5.36
N TYR A 158 20.27 -8.00 -6.35
CA TYR A 158 20.89 -7.85 -7.68
C TYR A 158 22.14 -6.98 -7.66
N TYR A 159 22.23 -5.99 -6.75
CA TYR A 159 23.46 -5.21 -6.58
C TYR A 159 24.63 -6.12 -6.19
N ASN A 160 24.42 -6.99 -5.20
CA ASN A 160 25.43 -7.94 -4.74
C ASN A 160 25.75 -8.98 -5.82
N TYR A 161 24.72 -9.51 -6.49
CA TYR A 161 24.85 -10.45 -7.62
C TYR A 161 25.73 -9.88 -8.75
N TYR A 162 25.39 -8.70 -9.29
CA TYR A 162 26.14 -8.11 -10.39
C TYR A 162 27.56 -7.69 -9.98
N SER A 163 27.75 -7.27 -8.72
CA SER A 163 29.08 -6.93 -8.20
C SER A 163 30.00 -8.16 -8.15
N ASN A 164 29.48 -9.30 -7.70
CA ASN A 164 30.22 -10.57 -7.70
C ASN A 164 30.52 -11.04 -9.13
N LEU A 165 29.53 -10.98 -10.02
CA LEU A 165 29.69 -11.36 -11.42
C LEU A 165 30.70 -10.47 -12.15
N LEU A 166 30.74 -9.16 -11.84
CA LEU A 166 31.73 -8.23 -12.39
C LEU A 166 33.16 -8.61 -12.00
N ASN A 167 33.38 -9.07 -10.76
CA ASN A 167 34.70 -9.50 -10.31
C ASN A 167 35.17 -10.74 -11.08
N LEU A 168 34.30 -11.73 -11.27
CA LEU A 168 34.59 -12.90 -12.12
C LEU A 168 34.86 -12.51 -13.57
N GLN A 169 34.07 -11.58 -14.11
CA GLN A 169 34.23 -11.13 -15.50
C GLN A 169 35.54 -10.36 -15.70
N LYS A 170 35.99 -9.58 -14.73
CA LYS A 170 37.30 -8.91 -14.76
C LYS A 170 38.46 -9.91 -14.78
N GLU A 171 38.37 -10.98 -13.98
CA GLU A 171 39.37 -12.04 -13.99
C GLU A 171 39.41 -12.76 -15.35
N ALA A 172 38.24 -13.11 -15.89
CA ALA A 172 38.13 -13.72 -17.22
C ALA A 172 38.68 -12.79 -18.32
N PHE A 173 38.40 -11.50 -18.24
CA PHE A 173 38.88 -10.51 -19.20
C PHE A 173 40.40 -10.43 -19.23
N GLU A 174 41.09 -10.39 -18.08
CA GLU A 174 42.55 -10.34 -18.07
C GLU A 174 43.18 -11.61 -18.67
N ILE A 175 42.60 -12.78 -18.41
CA ILE A 175 43.03 -14.04 -19.05
C ILE A 175 42.81 -13.98 -20.57
N ARG A 176 41.61 -13.60 -21.03
CA ARG A 176 41.28 -13.53 -22.46
C ARG A 176 42.09 -12.46 -23.21
N LYS A 177 42.43 -11.36 -22.54
CA LYS A 177 43.31 -10.31 -23.05
C LYS A 177 44.73 -10.82 -23.26
N GLN A 178 45.30 -11.54 -22.29
CA GLN A 178 46.61 -12.18 -22.44
C GLN A 178 46.62 -13.15 -23.64
N LEU A 179 45.64 -14.05 -23.70
CA LEU A 179 45.49 -15.01 -24.80
C LEU A 179 45.38 -14.32 -26.18
N PHE A 180 44.60 -13.24 -26.28
CA PHE A 180 44.47 -12.47 -27.51
C PHE A 180 45.80 -11.80 -27.94
N TYR A 181 46.54 -11.18 -27.01
CA TYR A 181 47.81 -10.54 -27.35
C TYR A 181 48.90 -11.56 -27.76
N GLU A 182 48.91 -12.74 -27.15
CA GLU A 182 49.76 -13.84 -27.58
C GLU A 182 49.38 -14.35 -28.97
N ALA A 183 48.08 -14.55 -29.22
CA ALA A 183 47.57 -14.95 -30.52
C ALA A 183 47.90 -13.93 -31.61
N LYS A 184 47.81 -12.63 -31.32
CA LYS A 184 48.24 -11.57 -32.24
C LYS A 184 49.71 -11.73 -32.65
N LYS A 185 50.60 -12.01 -31.70
CA LYS A 185 52.03 -12.26 -31.99
C LYS A 185 52.22 -13.53 -32.82
N LYS A 186 51.50 -14.61 -32.51
CA LYS A 186 51.56 -15.88 -33.25
C LYS A 186 51.03 -15.75 -34.67
N TYR A 187 49.95 -14.99 -34.87
CA TYR A 187 49.33 -14.76 -36.18
C TYR A 187 50.26 -13.98 -37.11
N VAL A 188 50.91 -12.92 -36.62
CA VAL A 188 51.90 -12.14 -37.41
C VAL A 188 53.07 -13.02 -37.85
N LYS A 189 53.45 -14.03 -37.06
CA LYS A 189 54.49 -15.00 -37.38
C LYS A 189 54.00 -16.17 -38.26
N GLY A 190 52.73 -16.20 -38.65
CA GLY A 190 52.14 -17.30 -39.44
C GLY A 190 51.96 -18.61 -38.67
N ILE A 191 52.05 -18.60 -37.33
CA ILE A 191 51.98 -19.81 -36.49
C ILE A 191 50.54 -20.29 -36.30
N ILE A 192 49.56 -19.37 -36.28
CA ILE A 192 48.14 -19.69 -36.13
C ILE A 192 47.33 -19.19 -37.31
N GLY A 193 46.19 -19.84 -37.56
CA GLY A 193 45.26 -19.47 -38.63
C GLY A 193 44.40 -18.24 -38.31
N LYS A 194 43.82 -17.62 -39.35
CA LYS A 194 42.95 -16.44 -39.22
C LYS A 194 41.70 -16.72 -38.35
N ILE A 195 41.11 -17.92 -38.46
CA ILE A 195 39.92 -18.30 -37.68
C ILE A 195 40.21 -18.30 -36.18
N GLU A 196 41.34 -18.87 -35.77
CA GLU A 196 41.76 -18.92 -34.37
C GLU A 196 42.02 -17.51 -33.81
N TYR A 197 42.75 -16.68 -34.57
CA TYR A 197 42.98 -15.28 -34.21
C TYR A 197 41.67 -14.50 -34.02
N LEU A 198 40.74 -14.60 -34.97
CA LEU A 198 39.44 -13.92 -34.90
C LEU A 198 38.57 -14.44 -33.75
N THR A 199 38.64 -15.73 -33.42
CA THR A 199 37.91 -16.33 -32.29
C THR A 199 38.40 -15.76 -30.97
N LEU A 200 39.72 -15.67 -30.77
CA LEU A 200 40.29 -15.07 -29.57
C LEU A 200 40.02 -13.57 -29.47
N GLN A 201 40.04 -12.86 -30.61
CA GLN A 201 39.62 -11.46 -30.67
C GLN A 201 38.16 -11.27 -30.26
N LYS A 202 37.25 -12.10 -30.79
CA LYS A 202 35.82 -12.08 -30.45
C LYS A 202 35.60 -12.33 -28.95
N ASN A 203 36.27 -13.33 -28.39
CA ASN A 203 36.16 -13.65 -26.96
C ASN A 203 36.62 -12.47 -26.08
N TYR A 204 37.75 -11.85 -26.41
CA TYR A 204 38.23 -10.65 -25.72
C TYR A 204 37.23 -9.47 -25.79
N LEU A 205 36.64 -9.23 -26.96
CA LEU A 205 35.65 -8.15 -27.13
C LEU A 205 34.34 -8.44 -26.37
N ASN A 206 33.85 -9.69 -26.39
CA ASN A 206 32.65 -10.11 -25.66
C ASN A 206 32.81 -9.93 -24.14
N GLU A 207 33.98 -10.25 -23.59
CA GLU A 207 34.30 -10.01 -22.19
C GLU A 207 34.23 -8.52 -21.83
N LYS A 208 34.81 -7.66 -22.68
CA LYS A 208 34.77 -6.20 -22.49
C LYS A 208 33.34 -5.65 -22.51
N ILE A 209 32.52 -6.11 -23.45
CA ILE A 209 31.10 -5.73 -23.55
C ILE A 209 30.36 -6.17 -22.28
N SER A 210 30.59 -7.39 -21.81
CA SER A 210 29.96 -7.93 -20.61
C SER A 210 30.31 -7.13 -19.35
N ILE A 211 31.58 -6.74 -19.20
CA ILE A 211 32.02 -5.84 -18.11
C ILE A 211 31.26 -4.51 -18.16
N ASN A 212 31.16 -3.88 -19.33
CA ASN A 212 30.46 -2.61 -19.48
C ASN A 212 28.96 -2.74 -19.14
N ASN A 213 28.31 -3.82 -19.58
CA ASN A 213 26.91 -4.09 -19.28
C ASN A 213 26.65 -4.29 -17.78
N LEU A 214 27.55 -5.00 -17.08
CA LEU A 214 27.48 -5.18 -15.64
C LEU A 214 27.68 -3.86 -14.89
N GLN A 215 28.63 -3.02 -15.32
CA GLN A 215 28.82 -1.69 -14.74
C GLN A 215 27.58 -0.80 -14.90
N ILE A 216 26.95 -0.82 -16.08
CA ILE A 216 25.68 -0.11 -16.31
C ILE A 216 24.60 -0.63 -15.36
N SER A 217 24.49 -1.95 -15.20
CA SER A 217 23.48 -2.58 -14.34
C SER A 217 23.69 -2.22 -12.87
N ILE A 218 24.92 -2.27 -12.36
CA ILE A 218 25.29 -1.87 -10.99
C ILE A 218 24.98 -0.39 -10.76
N ASN A 219 25.32 0.49 -11.72
CA ASN A 219 25.09 1.93 -11.58
C ASN A 219 23.60 2.27 -11.44
N LYS A 220 22.70 1.52 -12.09
CA LYS A 220 21.25 1.71 -11.97
C LYS A 220 20.70 1.42 -10.57
N ILE A 221 21.33 0.51 -9.83
CA ILE A 221 20.87 0.04 -8.51
C ILE A 221 21.88 0.33 -7.39
N LYS A 222 22.81 1.26 -7.63
CA LYS A 222 23.92 1.56 -6.71
C LYS A 222 23.46 2.04 -5.34
N GLU A 223 22.30 2.69 -5.27
CA GLU A 223 21.66 3.17 -4.03
C GLU A 223 21.10 2.03 -3.15
N TYR A 224 21.11 0.79 -3.63
CA TYR A 224 20.67 -0.41 -2.91
C TYR A 224 21.86 -1.26 -2.45
N ASN A 225 23.03 -0.65 -2.24
CA ASN A 225 24.19 -1.33 -1.64
C ASN A 225 23.93 -1.62 -0.16
N ILE A 226 23.17 -2.68 0.09
CA ILE A 226 22.87 -3.22 1.42
C ILE A 226 23.73 -4.49 1.58
N PRO A 227 24.70 -4.49 2.51
CA PRO A 227 25.52 -5.67 2.77
C PRO A 227 24.67 -6.80 3.37
N ASP A 228 25.13 -8.03 3.15
CA ASP A 228 24.59 -9.24 3.80
C ASP A 228 23.09 -9.47 3.58
N VAL A 229 22.60 -9.27 2.35
CA VAL A 229 21.22 -9.64 1.98
C VAL A 229 21.07 -11.15 2.04
N ILE A 230 20.18 -11.62 2.90
CA ILE A 230 19.88 -13.04 3.09
C ILE A 230 18.53 -13.35 2.46
N LEU A 231 18.48 -14.43 1.69
CA LEU A 231 17.26 -14.94 1.07
C LEU A 231 16.72 -16.10 1.92
N ILE A 232 15.47 -15.99 2.33
CA ILE A 232 14.73 -17.06 3.03
C ILE A 232 14.11 -18.04 2.02
N GLU A 233 13.79 -19.25 2.47
CA GLU A 233 12.96 -20.18 1.70
C GLU A 233 11.51 -20.08 2.16
N LEU A 234 10.61 -19.71 1.25
CA LEU A 234 9.17 -19.65 1.52
C LEU A 234 8.44 -20.84 0.93
N SER A 235 7.53 -21.42 1.70
CA SER A 235 6.54 -22.37 1.21
C SER A 235 5.38 -21.66 0.51
N MET A 236 4.69 -22.36 -0.38
CA MET A 236 3.46 -21.86 -0.99
C MET A 236 2.35 -21.74 0.07
N PRO A 237 1.51 -20.69 0.01
CA PRO A 237 0.37 -20.56 0.90
C PRO A 237 -0.65 -21.67 0.65
N SER A 238 -1.12 -22.31 1.72
CA SER A 238 -1.96 -23.52 1.66
C SER A 238 -3.42 -23.31 1.25
N THR A 239 -3.95 -22.08 1.31
CA THR A 239 -5.40 -21.80 1.18
C THR A 239 -5.72 -20.60 0.27
N ILE A 240 -5.38 -20.69 -1.02
CA ILE A 240 -5.46 -19.58 -1.98
C ILE A 240 -6.89 -19.09 -2.29
N THR A 241 -7.93 -19.89 -2.05
CA THR A 241 -9.31 -19.54 -2.46
C THR A 241 -10.04 -18.59 -1.53
N GLU A 242 -9.73 -18.58 -0.24
CA GLU A 242 -10.44 -17.76 0.76
C GLU A 242 -9.71 -16.46 1.11
N ILE A 243 -8.38 -16.46 1.01
CA ILE A 243 -7.55 -15.34 1.44
C ILE A 243 -7.83 -14.05 0.66
N PRO A 244 -8.03 -14.06 -0.68
CA PRO A 244 -8.35 -12.83 -1.42
C PRO A 244 -9.62 -12.15 -0.91
N LEU A 245 -10.62 -12.90 -0.44
CA LEU A 245 -11.90 -12.35 0.03
C LEU A 245 -11.75 -11.48 1.29
N ASN A 246 -10.66 -11.69 2.04
CA ASN A 246 -10.37 -10.92 3.25
C ASN A 246 -9.59 -9.63 2.98
N ARG A 247 -9.08 -9.41 1.75
CA ARG A 247 -8.38 -8.17 1.38
C ARG A 247 -9.27 -6.96 1.61
N GLU A 248 -8.71 -5.92 2.23
CA GLU A 248 -9.47 -4.74 2.61
C GLU A 248 -10.10 -4.03 1.40
N ASP A 249 -9.44 -4.05 0.24
CA ASP A 249 -9.92 -3.42 -0.98
C ASP A 249 -11.05 -4.19 -1.69
N ILE A 250 -11.15 -5.52 -1.48
CA ILE A 250 -12.31 -6.33 -1.89
C ILE A 250 -13.46 -6.07 -0.93
N ARG A 251 -13.20 -6.03 0.38
CA ARG A 251 -14.21 -5.70 1.39
C ARG A 251 -14.79 -4.30 1.18
N ALA A 252 -13.96 -3.32 0.82
CA ALA A 252 -14.41 -1.98 0.44
C ALA A 252 -15.37 -2.01 -0.75
N ALA A 253 -15.02 -2.74 -1.81
CA ALA A 253 -15.87 -2.89 -2.99
C ALA A 253 -17.19 -3.62 -2.67
N LEU A 254 -17.17 -4.65 -1.81
CA LEU A 254 -18.38 -5.33 -1.36
C LEU A 254 -19.30 -4.39 -0.56
N LEU A 255 -18.74 -3.61 0.38
CA LEU A 255 -19.50 -2.62 1.13
C LEU A 255 -20.14 -1.56 0.22
N GLU A 256 -19.47 -1.16 -0.86
CA GLU A 256 -20.06 -0.25 -1.86
C GLU A 256 -21.29 -0.87 -2.54
N VAL A 257 -21.24 -2.17 -2.89
CA VAL A 257 -22.38 -2.91 -3.43
C VAL A 257 -23.53 -2.97 -2.41
N GLU A 258 -23.23 -3.28 -1.15
CA GLU A 258 -24.22 -3.37 -0.08
C GLU A 258 -24.89 -2.01 0.18
N LYS A 259 -24.10 -0.93 0.21
CA LYS A 259 -24.60 0.45 0.32
C LYS A 259 -25.55 0.79 -0.82
N ASN A 260 -25.16 0.53 -2.06
CA ASN A 260 -25.99 0.85 -3.23
C ASN A 260 -27.24 -0.03 -3.31
N LYS A 261 -27.15 -1.29 -2.87
CA LYS A 261 -28.31 -2.18 -2.70
C LYS A 261 -29.28 -1.65 -1.63
N ALA A 262 -28.77 -1.12 -0.52
CA ALA A 262 -29.58 -0.51 0.52
C ALA A 262 -30.29 0.76 0.01
N LYS A 263 -29.59 1.62 -0.74
CA LYS A 263 -30.19 2.78 -1.42
C LYS A 263 -31.31 2.34 -2.38
N LEU A 264 -31.04 1.34 -3.21
CA LEU A 264 -32.00 0.79 -4.15
C LEU A 264 -33.26 0.25 -3.46
N LYS A 265 -33.13 -0.45 -2.32
CA LYS A 265 -34.28 -0.93 -1.52
C LYS A 265 -35.15 0.22 -0.99
N ARG A 266 -34.55 1.38 -0.70
CA ARG A 266 -35.23 2.58 -0.18
C ARG A 266 -35.59 3.58 -1.28
N LYS A 267 -35.47 3.19 -2.55
CA LYS A 267 -35.80 4.03 -3.71
C LYS A 267 -37.23 4.59 -3.69
N PHE A 268 -38.17 3.87 -3.06
CA PHE A 268 -39.56 4.31 -2.89
C PHE A 268 -39.70 5.58 -2.06
N VAL A 269 -38.71 5.94 -1.23
CA VAL A 269 -38.73 7.17 -0.41
C VAL A 269 -38.91 8.41 -1.28
N TYR A 270 -38.41 8.40 -2.52
CA TYR A 270 -38.58 9.52 -3.46
C TYR A 270 -40.01 9.70 -3.97
N ASP A 271 -40.91 8.74 -3.75
CA ASP A 271 -42.35 8.89 -4.04
C ASP A 271 -43.14 9.46 -2.86
N LEU A 272 -42.52 9.58 -1.69
CA LEU A 272 -43.15 10.05 -0.47
C LEU A 272 -42.88 11.55 -0.26
N PRO A 273 -43.73 12.27 0.48
CA PRO A 273 -43.38 13.60 0.99
C PRO A 273 -42.15 13.51 1.91
N ASP A 274 -41.29 14.53 1.85
CA ASP A 274 -40.24 14.73 2.84
C ASP A 274 -40.90 15.11 4.17
N ILE A 275 -40.82 14.21 5.16
CA ILE A 275 -41.41 14.42 6.48
C ILE A 275 -40.29 14.72 7.49
N ASN A 276 -40.31 15.93 8.06
CA ASN A 276 -39.47 16.31 9.19
C ASN A 276 -40.31 16.38 10.46
N MET A 277 -39.98 15.57 11.45
CA MET A 277 -40.64 15.58 12.75
C MET A 277 -39.73 16.23 13.79
N GLY A 278 -40.31 16.88 14.80
CA GLY A 278 -39.50 17.40 15.88
C GLY A 278 -40.27 17.97 17.05
N ILE A 279 -39.51 18.37 18.05
CA ILE A 279 -39.95 19.01 19.27
C ILE A 279 -39.16 20.31 19.40
N LEU A 280 -39.85 21.43 19.55
CA LEU A 280 -39.27 22.73 19.85
C LEU A 280 -39.70 23.13 21.26
N MET A 281 -38.74 23.38 22.14
CA MET A 281 -38.96 23.90 23.49
C MET A 281 -38.43 25.33 23.53
N ASN A 282 -39.31 26.30 23.81
CA ASN A 282 -38.96 27.70 23.98
C ASN A 282 -39.15 28.09 25.44
N TYR A 283 -38.12 28.62 26.07
CA TYR A 283 -38.18 29.23 27.39
C TYR A 283 -38.07 30.74 27.22
N ASN A 284 -39.19 31.43 27.36
CA ASN A 284 -39.28 32.87 27.14
C ASN A 284 -39.83 33.57 28.37
N LYS A 285 -39.43 34.81 28.56
CA LYS A 285 -40.07 35.69 29.54
C LYS A 285 -41.42 36.15 28.99
N ASN A 286 -42.46 36.04 29.81
CA ASN A 286 -43.76 36.60 29.52
C ASN A 286 -43.77 38.07 29.98
N ASP A 287 -43.77 39.00 29.02
CA ASP A 287 -43.71 40.44 29.28
C ASP A 287 -44.91 40.97 30.11
N LEU A 288 -46.06 40.28 30.07
CA LEU A 288 -47.26 40.68 30.81
C LEU A 288 -47.25 40.28 32.29
N THR A 289 -46.58 39.18 32.63
CA THR A 289 -46.60 38.61 34.00
C THR A 289 -45.23 38.65 34.68
N ASN A 290 -44.20 39.12 33.97
CA ASN A 290 -42.80 39.10 34.38
C ASN A 290 -42.32 37.71 34.83
N SER A 291 -43.01 36.65 34.41
CA SER A 291 -42.74 35.26 34.73
C SER A 291 -42.13 34.55 33.52
N TYR A 292 -41.33 33.51 33.75
CA TYR A 292 -40.82 32.69 32.66
C TYR A 292 -41.81 31.57 32.34
N LYS A 293 -42.00 31.32 31.05
CA LYS A 293 -42.87 30.27 30.54
C LYS A 293 -42.09 29.36 29.61
N THR A 294 -42.31 28.07 29.75
CA THR A 294 -41.86 27.05 28.79
C THR A 294 -43.00 26.74 27.84
N ASP A 295 -42.80 26.99 26.55
CA ASP A 295 -43.69 26.58 25.47
C ASP A 295 -43.07 25.39 24.74
N THR A 296 -43.79 24.27 24.66
CA THR A 296 -43.34 23.07 23.93
C THR A 296 -44.24 22.84 22.72
N THR A 297 -43.64 22.77 21.54
CA THR A 297 -44.31 22.52 20.27
C THR A 297 -43.80 21.21 19.67
N ILE A 298 -44.70 20.27 19.42
CA ILE A 298 -44.42 19.08 18.61
C ILE A 298 -44.86 19.39 17.18
N PHE A 299 -43.99 19.17 16.21
CA PHE A 299 -44.29 19.49 14.81
C PHE A 299 -44.01 18.31 13.87
N LEU A 300 -44.78 18.28 12.78
CA LEU A 300 -44.62 17.39 11.64
C LEU A 300 -44.73 18.26 10.39
N ASN A 301 -43.60 18.47 9.72
CA ASN A 301 -43.52 19.29 8.51
C ASN A 301 -43.43 18.37 7.30
N PHE A 302 -44.30 18.61 6.32
CA PHE A 302 -44.36 17.85 5.07
C PHE A 302 -43.96 18.76 3.91
N SER A 303 -43.03 18.32 3.07
CA SER A 303 -42.68 19.00 1.83
C SER A 303 -42.77 18.03 0.67
N TYR A 304 -43.41 18.43 -0.43
CA TYR A 304 -43.47 17.60 -1.65
C TYR A 304 -43.49 18.49 -2.89
N ASN A 305 -42.49 18.33 -3.74
CA ASN A 305 -42.43 19.05 -5.01
C ASN A 305 -43.38 18.38 -6.02
N ILE A 306 -44.48 19.04 -6.35
CA ILE A 306 -45.45 18.53 -7.33
C ILE A 306 -44.82 18.52 -8.73
N PHE A 307 -44.12 19.60 -9.08
CA PHE A 307 -43.37 19.73 -10.33
C PHE A 307 -41.87 19.68 -10.03
N ASP A 308 -41.22 18.56 -10.38
CA ASP A 308 -39.81 18.31 -10.09
C ASP A 308 -38.94 18.14 -11.35
N ASN A 309 -39.46 18.44 -12.55
CA ASN A 309 -38.74 18.33 -13.82
C ASN A 309 -37.99 16.99 -13.99
N ASN A 310 -38.66 15.88 -13.70
CA ASN A 310 -38.11 14.51 -13.76
C ASN A 310 -36.96 14.21 -12.77
N TYR A 311 -36.71 15.08 -11.79
CA TYR A 311 -35.65 14.88 -10.79
C TYR A 311 -35.76 13.53 -10.07
N ARG A 312 -36.96 13.15 -9.58
CA ARG A 312 -37.18 11.87 -8.92
C ARG A 312 -36.93 10.70 -9.85
N GLN A 313 -37.44 10.75 -11.07
CA GLN A 313 -37.25 9.69 -12.06
C GLN A 313 -35.76 9.48 -12.39
N ASN A 314 -35.02 10.57 -12.55
CA ASN A 314 -33.58 10.52 -12.85
C ASN A 314 -32.78 10.01 -11.65
N THR A 315 -33.07 10.48 -10.43
CA THR A 315 -32.41 10.02 -9.20
C THR A 315 -32.61 8.53 -9.01
N LYS A 316 -33.84 8.05 -9.22
CA LYS A 316 -34.21 6.64 -9.19
C LYS A 316 -33.44 5.79 -10.20
N LYS A 317 -33.33 6.24 -11.46
CA LYS A 317 -32.54 5.57 -12.49
C LYS A 317 -31.06 5.55 -12.15
N SER A 318 -30.53 6.64 -11.58
CA SER A 318 -29.14 6.70 -11.09
C SER A 318 -28.89 5.63 -10.04
N MET A 319 -29.80 5.45 -9.07
CA MET A 319 -29.65 4.42 -8.03
C MET A 319 -29.62 3.00 -8.59
N ASP A 320 -30.42 2.70 -9.62
CA ASP A 320 -30.38 1.42 -10.32
C ASP A 320 -28.99 1.21 -10.97
N MET A 321 -28.49 2.24 -11.65
CA MET A 321 -27.20 2.22 -12.32
C MET A 321 -26.03 2.12 -11.33
N ASP A 322 -26.05 2.86 -10.22
CA ASP A 322 -25.02 2.84 -9.19
C ASP A 322 -24.85 1.43 -8.59
N TYR A 323 -25.97 0.73 -8.35
CA TYR A 323 -25.94 -0.66 -7.92
C TYR A 323 -25.34 -1.60 -8.99
N ILE A 324 -25.75 -1.47 -10.25
CA ILE A 324 -25.22 -2.29 -11.35
C ILE A 324 -23.72 -2.05 -11.54
N ILE A 325 -23.29 -0.79 -11.51
CA ILE A 325 -21.90 -0.37 -11.67
C ILE A 325 -21.04 -0.93 -10.52
N SER A 326 -21.45 -0.71 -9.27
CA SER A 326 -20.72 -1.23 -8.11
C SER A 326 -20.62 -2.76 -8.12
N LEU A 327 -21.70 -3.46 -8.48
CA LEU A 327 -21.68 -4.93 -8.60
C LEU A 327 -20.71 -5.41 -9.69
N LYS A 328 -20.69 -4.75 -10.85
CA LYS A 328 -19.73 -5.07 -11.92
C LYS A 328 -18.29 -4.77 -11.50
N LYS A 329 -18.03 -3.62 -10.84
CA LYS A 329 -16.70 -3.27 -10.32
C LYS A 329 -16.19 -4.33 -9.34
N TYR A 330 -17.02 -4.76 -8.39
CA TYR A 330 -16.68 -5.81 -7.43
C TYR A 330 -16.32 -7.14 -8.13
N LYS A 331 -17.18 -7.62 -9.05
CA LYS A 331 -16.92 -8.87 -9.79
C LYS A 331 -15.66 -8.80 -10.67
N ASN A 332 -15.48 -7.69 -11.38
CA ASN A 332 -14.29 -7.49 -12.22
C ASN A 332 -13.02 -7.47 -11.37
N LYS A 333 -13.06 -6.85 -10.20
CA LYS A 333 -11.93 -6.81 -9.26
C LYS A 333 -11.57 -8.20 -8.74
N LEU A 334 -12.56 -9.02 -8.35
CA LEU A 334 -12.33 -10.41 -7.97
C LEU A 334 -11.71 -11.22 -9.11
N ASN A 335 -12.28 -11.13 -10.31
CA ASN A 335 -11.77 -11.86 -11.46
C ASN A 335 -10.33 -11.46 -11.79
N ALA A 336 -10.02 -10.16 -11.77
CA ALA A 336 -8.66 -9.66 -12.00
C ALA A 336 -7.65 -10.24 -10.99
N ILE A 337 -8.01 -10.29 -9.70
CA ILE A 337 -7.16 -10.86 -8.64
C ILE A 337 -6.98 -12.37 -8.85
N PHE A 338 -8.02 -13.12 -9.18
CA PHE A 338 -7.89 -14.55 -9.47
C PHE A 338 -7.04 -14.83 -10.71
N THR A 339 -7.16 -14.01 -11.75
CA THR A 339 -6.29 -14.10 -12.93
C THR A 339 -4.83 -13.78 -12.57
N GLU A 340 -4.59 -12.75 -11.77
CA GLU A 340 -3.25 -12.38 -11.29
C GLU A 340 -2.61 -13.52 -10.47
N ILE A 341 -3.36 -14.09 -9.52
CA ILE A 341 -2.93 -15.27 -8.74
C ILE A 341 -2.55 -16.42 -9.65
N LYS A 342 -3.42 -16.77 -10.62
CA LYS A 342 -3.15 -17.87 -11.55
C LYS A 342 -1.88 -17.63 -12.35
N ASN A 343 -1.69 -16.42 -12.88
CA ASN A 343 -0.50 -16.06 -13.64
C ASN A 343 0.77 -16.16 -12.80
N ILE A 344 0.73 -15.72 -11.53
CA ILE A 344 1.86 -15.83 -10.61
C ILE A 344 2.15 -17.31 -10.28
N GLN A 345 1.12 -18.14 -10.07
CA GLN A 345 1.30 -19.57 -9.82
C GLN A 345 1.94 -20.29 -11.02
N GLU A 346 1.48 -20.00 -12.24
CA GLU A 346 2.09 -20.53 -13.46
C GLU A 346 3.56 -20.09 -13.59
N LYS A 347 3.86 -18.83 -13.23
CA LYS A 347 5.22 -18.31 -13.20
C LYS A 347 6.10 -19.03 -12.18
N ILE A 348 5.62 -19.20 -10.94
CA ILE A 348 6.31 -19.97 -9.89
C ILE A 348 6.61 -21.40 -10.36
N ASN A 349 5.64 -22.08 -10.99
CA ASN A 349 5.85 -23.43 -11.52
C ASN A 349 6.95 -23.45 -12.61
N ASN A 350 6.99 -22.45 -13.48
CA ASN A 350 8.05 -22.33 -14.50
C ASN A 350 9.41 -22.07 -13.87
N ASP A 351 9.48 -21.20 -12.86
CA ASP A 351 10.71 -20.90 -12.12
C ASP A 351 11.21 -22.13 -11.34
N GLU A 352 10.33 -22.97 -10.81
CA GLU A 352 10.69 -24.26 -10.20
C GLU A 352 11.28 -25.25 -11.22
N LEU A 353 10.74 -25.31 -12.44
CA LEU A 353 11.31 -26.11 -13.52
C LEU A 353 12.67 -25.56 -13.96
N GLN A 354 12.79 -24.23 -14.06
CA GLN A 354 14.05 -23.57 -14.39
C GLN A 354 15.10 -23.81 -13.30
N LEU A 355 14.72 -23.80 -12.03
CA LEU A 355 15.59 -24.11 -10.90
C LEU A 355 16.14 -25.54 -11.00
N LYS A 356 15.31 -26.51 -11.37
CA LYS A 356 15.76 -27.89 -11.63
C LYS A 356 16.72 -27.97 -12.81
N SER A 357 16.45 -27.23 -13.88
CA SER A 357 17.34 -27.19 -15.06
C SER A 357 18.71 -26.62 -14.71
N ILE A 358 18.76 -25.47 -14.03
CA ILE A 358 20.03 -24.81 -13.67
C ILE A 358 20.79 -25.58 -12.57
N ASP A 359 20.10 -26.34 -11.71
CA ASP A 359 20.75 -27.26 -10.78
C ASP A 359 21.50 -28.38 -11.51
N LEU A 360 20.90 -28.97 -12.55
CA LEU A 360 21.59 -29.93 -13.40
C LEU A 360 22.78 -29.31 -14.13
N GLU A 361 22.64 -28.10 -14.67
CA GLU A 361 23.76 -27.37 -15.29
C GLU A 361 24.88 -27.07 -14.29
N LYS A 362 24.53 -26.72 -13.05
CA LYS A 362 25.49 -26.53 -11.96
C LYS A 362 26.27 -27.82 -11.69
N GLN A 363 25.59 -28.95 -11.51
CA GLN A 363 26.24 -30.26 -11.33
C GLN A 363 27.16 -30.62 -12.51
N ILE A 364 26.72 -30.38 -13.76
CA ILE A 364 27.54 -30.58 -14.96
C ILE A 364 28.79 -29.67 -14.94
N SER A 365 28.63 -28.40 -14.55
CA SER A 365 29.74 -27.44 -14.48
C SER A 365 30.78 -27.82 -13.42
N GLU A 366 30.34 -28.37 -12.29
CA GLU A 366 31.22 -28.90 -11.24
C GLU A 366 32.01 -30.12 -11.74
N ILE A 367 31.36 -31.05 -12.44
CA ILE A 367 32.02 -32.21 -13.07
C ILE A 367 33.02 -31.77 -14.13
N ASN A 368 32.68 -30.78 -14.95
CA ASN A 368 33.57 -30.23 -15.97
C ASN A 368 34.81 -29.59 -15.34
N TYR A 369 34.65 -28.81 -14.27
CA TYR A 369 35.77 -28.23 -13.54
C TYR A 369 36.68 -29.31 -12.93
N GLU A 370 36.12 -30.33 -12.28
CA GLU A 370 36.90 -31.45 -11.74
C GLU A 370 37.64 -32.24 -12.83
N THR A 371 37.03 -32.39 -14.01
CA THR A 371 37.68 -33.01 -15.17
C THR A 371 38.83 -32.15 -15.69
N ALA A 372 38.62 -30.84 -15.85
CA ALA A 372 39.65 -29.90 -16.27
C ALA A 372 40.82 -29.85 -15.28
N LYS A 373 40.54 -29.95 -13.98
CA LYS A 373 41.55 -30.05 -12.93
C LYS A 373 42.43 -31.29 -13.09
N LYS A 374 41.82 -32.47 -13.31
CA LYS A 374 42.55 -33.72 -13.59
C LYS A 374 43.36 -33.63 -14.89
N GLN A 375 42.86 -32.96 -15.92
CA GLN A 375 43.59 -32.76 -17.18
C GLN A 375 44.77 -31.82 -17.02
N TYR A 376 44.63 -30.76 -16.22
CA TYR A 376 45.72 -29.86 -15.84
C TYR A 376 46.82 -30.60 -15.07
N GLU A 377 46.46 -31.42 -14.08
CA GLU A 377 47.41 -32.24 -13.31
C GLU A 377 48.22 -33.20 -14.19
N LYS A 378 47.61 -33.68 -15.29
CA LYS A 378 48.26 -34.53 -16.29
C LYS A 378 48.99 -33.75 -17.39
N GLY A 379 48.96 -32.41 -17.36
CA GLY A 379 49.62 -31.54 -18.34
C GLY A 379 48.90 -31.39 -19.68
N TYR A 380 47.66 -31.85 -19.81
CA TYR A 380 46.88 -31.72 -21.05
C TYR A 380 46.17 -30.36 -21.20
N LEU A 381 46.12 -29.57 -20.12
CA LEU A 381 45.38 -28.32 -20.06
C LEU A 381 46.27 -27.24 -19.44
N SER A 382 46.17 -26.00 -19.91
CA SER A 382 46.95 -24.87 -19.38
C SER A 382 46.32 -24.29 -18.11
N LEU A 383 47.12 -23.60 -17.29
CA LEU A 383 46.60 -22.92 -16.09
C LEU A 383 45.49 -21.91 -16.41
N ASN A 384 45.61 -21.21 -17.54
CA ASN A 384 44.61 -20.23 -17.98
C ASN A 384 43.28 -20.88 -18.36
N GLU A 385 43.32 -22.06 -18.99
CA GLU A 385 42.11 -22.83 -19.29
C GLU A 385 41.46 -23.35 -18.00
N LEU A 386 42.23 -23.85 -17.02
CA LEU A 386 41.69 -24.29 -15.74
C LEU A 386 41.01 -23.14 -14.98
N LYS A 387 41.60 -21.95 -15.00
CA LYS A 387 41.00 -20.74 -14.38
C LYS A 387 39.71 -20.34 -15.07
N LEU A 388 39.65 -20.40 -16.40
CA LEU A 388 38.42 -20.11 -17.14
C LEU A 388 37.31 -21.13 -16.82
N GLU A 389 37.64 -22.41 -16.68
CA GLU A 389 36.67 -23.43 -16.25
C GLU A 389 36.17 -23.19 -14.82
N LYS A 390 37.06 -22.79 -13.89
CA LYS A 390 36.64 -22.37 -12.54
C LYS A 390 35.68 -21.20 -12.59
N ILE A 391 35.96 -20.19 -13.40
CA ILE A 391 35.08 -19.02 -13.56
C ILE A 391 33.73 -19.43 -14.14
N ASN A 392 33.70 -20.34 -15.13
CA ASN A 392 32.44 -20.84 -15.69
C ASN A 392 31.59 -21.55 -14.62
N MET A 393 32.18 -22.45 -13.83
CA MET A 393 31.50 -23.11 -12.71
C MET A 393 30.91 -22.09 -11.71
N LEU A 394 31.70 -21.08 -11.32
CA LEU A 394 31.23 -20.04 -10.40
C LEU A 394 30.11 -19.18 -11.00
N LYS A 395 30.16 -18.88 -12.30
CA LYS A 395 29.06 -18.19 -13.01
C LYS A 395 27.78 -19.02 -12.98
N THR A 396 27.86 -20.32 -13.27
CA THR A 396 26.70 -21.23 -13.19
C THR A 396 26.15 -21.32 -11.77
N HIS A 397 27.00 -21.35 -10.75
CA HIS A 397 26.55 -21.30 -9.36
C HIS A 397 25.80 -20.00 -9.04
N PHE A 398 26.30 -18.85 -9.48
CA PHE A 398 25.60 -17.58 -9.29
C PHE A 398 24.26 -17.52 -10.05
N GLU A 399 24.19 -18.07 -11.27
CA GLU A 399 22.92 -18.18 -12.00
C GLU A 399 21.91 -19.07 -11.26
N TYR A 400 22.35 -20.18 -10.65
CA TYR A 400 21.49 -21.00 -9.78
C TYR A 400 20.92 -20.18 -8.60
N GLU A 401 21.76 -19.42 -7.89
CA GLU A 401 21.31 -18.57 -6.80
C GLU A 401 20.36 -17.45 -7.29
N ARG A 402 20.57 -16.93 -8.51
CA ARG A 402 19.69 -15.92 -9.11
C ARG A 402 18.29 -16.48 -9.36
N ILE A 403 18.18 -17.68 -9.94
CA ILE A 403 16.89 -18.33 -10.17
C ILE A 403 16.20 -18.65 -8.84
N LYS A 404 16.96 -19.09 -7.82
CA LYS A 404 16.43 -19.29 -6.47
C LYS A 404 15.86 -17.99 -5.88
N ALA A 405 16.54 -16.87 -6.07
CA ALA A 405 16.07 -15.56 -5.64
C ALA A 405 14.80 -15.10 -6.39
N GLU A 406 14.73 -15.34 -7.70
CA GLU A 406 13.56 -15.04 -8.52
C GLU A 406 12.32 -15.80 -8.05
N LEU A 407 12.48 -17.09 -7.76
CA LEU A 407 11.43 -17.91 -7.16
C LEU A 407 10.95 -17.34 -5.82
N LEU A 408 11.85 -16.85 -4.97
CA LEU A 408 11.47 -16.17 -3.73
C LEU A 408 10.66 -14.90 -4.00
N PHE A 409 11.11 -14.03 -4.92
CA PHE A 409 10.39 -12.78 -5.23
C PHE A 409 8.99 -13.03 -5.80
N ASP A 410 8.83 -14.09 -6.58
CA ASP A 410 7.53 -14.49 -7.12
C ASP A 410 6.61 -15.04 -6.04
N LYS A 411 7.14 -15.82 -5.10
CA LYS A 411 6.40 -16.23 -3.90
C LYS A 411 5.99 -15.04 -3.04
N LEU A 412 6.88 -14.07 -2.79
CA LEU A 412 6.57 -12.85 -2.06
C LEU A 412 5.47 -12.05 -2.77
N THR A 413 5.52 -11.98 -4.10
CA THR A 413 4.50 -11.32 -4.91
C THR A 413 3.15 -12.03 -4.79
N LEU A 414 3.12 -13.37 -4.75
CA LEU A 414 1.91 -14.13 -4.44
C LEU A 414 1.36 -13.78 -3.04
N TYR A 415 2.21 -13.75 -2.02
CA TYR A 415 1.81 -13.32 -0.66
C TYR A 415 1.24 -11.89 -0.66
N ASN A 416 1.84 -10.97 -1.44
CA ASN A 416 1.31 -9.62 -1.59
C ASN A 416 -0.11 -9.62 -2.17
N VAL A 417 -0.31 -10.34 -3.29
CA VAL A 417 -1.60 -10.41 -3.99
C VAL A 417 -2.66 -11.10 -3.15
N LEU A 418 -2.29 -12.04 -2.31
CA LEU A 418 -3.21 -12.62 -1.32
C LEU A 418 -3.53 -11.64 -0.19
N GLY A 419 -2.69 -10.63 0.05
CA GLY A 419 -2.91 -9.60 1.05
C GLY A 419 -2.32 -9.94 2.40
N TYR A 420 -1.18 -10.64 2.44
CA TYR A 420 -0.40 -10.81 3.66
C TYR A 420 0.44 -9.58 3.99
N ASP A 421 0.86 -9.44 5.26
CA ASP A 421 1.95 -8.54 5.60
C ASP A 421 3.26 -9.26 5.35
N ILE A 422 3.97 -8.84 4.31
CA ILE A 422 5.17 -9.56 3.85
C ILE A 422 6.32 -9.39 4.83
N ILE A 423 6.43 -8.22 5.44
CA ILE A 423 7.54 -7.94 6.36
C ILE A 423 7.43 -8.87 7.57
N SER A 424 6.22 -9.04 8.12
CA SER A 424 5.98 -9.98 9.22
C SER A 424 6.29 -11.42 8.84
N ILE A 425 5.88 -11.88 7.64
CA ILE A 425 6.24 -13.23 7.16
C ILE A 425 7.76 -13.38 7.04
N PHE A 426 8.43 -12.37 6.50
CA PHE A 426 9.87 -12.40 6.29
C PHE A 426 10.63 -12.42 7.62
N GLU A 427 10.19 -11.63 8.61
CA GLU A 427 10.72 -11.62 9.97
C GLU A 427 10.47 -12.93 10.71
N GLU A 428 9.29 -13.54 10.57
CA GLU A 428 8.97 -14.84 11.19
C GLU A 428 9.88 -15.96 10.67
N GLU A 429 10.10 -16.03 9.37
CA GLU A 429 10.96 -17.07 8.77
C GLU A 429 12.46 -16.82 9.03
N LEU A 430 12.88 -15.58 9.25
CA LEU A 430 14.25 -15.27 9.69
C LEU A 430 14.51 -15.68 11.15
N ASN A 431 13.47 -15.75 11.98
CA ASN A 431 13.56 -16.10 13.40
C ASN A 431 13.35 -17.59 13.69
N ARG A 432 13.01 -18.39 12.67
CA ARG A 432 12.95 -19.85 12.74
C ARG A 432 14.31 -20.47 12.48
#